data_AF-A0A1J3FS86-F1
#
_entry.id   AF-A0A1J3FS86-F1
#
_cell.length_a   1.000
_cell.length_b   1.000
_cell.length_c   1.000
_cell.angle_alpha   90.00
_cell.angle_beta   90.00
_cell.angle_gamma   90.00
#
_symmetry.space_group_name_H-M   'P 1'
#
loop_
_entity.id
_entity.type
_entity.pdbx_description
1 polymer ?
#
loop_
_entity_poly.entity_id
_entity_poly.type
_entity_poly.pdbx_seq_one_letter_code
_entity_poly.pdbx_strand_id
1 'polypeptide(L)'
;LVDSEDQARMDLSRDVDDFIKETIDHSLGIPLSMDALQKKLYAAEESQRRLREQYLSLVSRLREKDKLIDLVRSEASMNAQALKKFVEENQKLACECEDLVNQCNKWEKECLLYHQDREALMDFGNESDERAGKAESRVRELEEQVRKMSDEMESDNKFTSLEE
;
A
#
# COMPACT_ATOMS: atom_id res chain seq x y z
N LEU A 1 10.06 -90.85 -31.05
CA LEU A 1 10.70 -89.66 -30.46
C LEU A 1 9.67 -89.02 -29.57
N VAL A 2 9.63 -89.53 -28.36
CA VAL A 2 8.83 -89.03 -27.24
C VAL A 2 9.70 -87.96 -26.56
N ASP A 3 9.05 -87.01 -25.89
CA ASP A 3 9.59 -85.96 -25.03
C ASP A 3 10.08 -84.68 -25.71
N SER A 4 9.24 -83.64 -25.67
CA SER A 4 9.62 -82.25 -25.31
C SER A 4 8.42 -81.30 -25.32
N GLU A 5 7.30 -81.66 -24.68
CA GLU A 5 6.19 -80.72 -24.44
C GLU A 5 5.73 -80.81 -22.99
N ASP A 6 6.59 -80.45 -22.03
CA ASP A 6 6.15 -80.31 -20.64
C ASP A 6 6.92 -79.29 -19.79
N GLN A 7 7.53 -78.28 -20.41
CA GLN A 7 8.40 -77.34 -19.68
C GLN A 7 8.04 -75.86 -19.90
N ALA A 8 6.78 -75.52 -19.63
CA ALA A 8 6.38 -74.16 -19.26
C ALA A 8 5.05 -74.17 -18.51
N ARG A 9 4.90 -75.04 -17.49
CA ARG A 9 3.86 -74.83 -16.49
C ARG A 9 4.19 -73.52 -15.77
N MET A 10 3.38 -72.49 -15.98
CA MET A 10 3.40 -71.35 -15.07
C MET A 10 3.07 -71.90 -13.69
N ASP A 11 4.01 -71.84 -12.75
CA ASP A 11 3.78 -72.21 -11.34
C ASP A 11 2.86 -71.15 -10.71
N LEU A 12 1.58 -71.23 -11.04
CA LEU A 12 0.52 -70.51 -10.37
C LEU A 12 0.13 -71.31 -9.12
N SER A 13 -0.33 -70.61 -8.08
CA SER A 13 -0.91 -71.30 -6.91
C SER A 13 -2.06 -72.20 -7.37
N ARG A 14 -2.21 -73.37 -6.76
CA ARG A 14 -3.28 -74.33 -7.06
C ARG A 14 -4.67 -73.67 -7.11
N ASP A 15 -4.91 -72.74 -6.19
CA ASP A 15 -6.18 -71.99 -6.13
C ASP A 15 -6.39 -71.09 -7.35
N VAL A 16 -5.32 -70.55 -7.91
CA VAL A 16 -5.33 -69.69 -9.11
C VAL A 16 -5.51 -70.55 -10.36
N ASP A 17 -4.82 -71.69 -10.44
CA ASP A 17 -4.97 -72.66 -11.53
C ASP A 17 -6.39 -73.23 -11.60
N ASP A 18 -6.96 -73.60 -10.45
CA ASP A 18 -8.33 -74.10 -10.35
C ASP A 18 -9.34 -73.01 -10.76
N PHE A 19 -9.12 -71.76 -10.35
CA PHE A 19 -9.97 -70.62 -10.75
C PHE A 19 -9.91 -70.33 -12.26
N ILE A 20 -8.72 -70.42 -12.86
CA ILE A 20 -8.52 -70.24 -14.30
C ILE A 20 -9.24 -71.36 -15.06
N LYS A 21 -9.04 -72.61 -14.64
CA LYS A 21 -9.69 -73.79 -15.23
C LYS A 21 -11.22 -73.68 -15.18
N GLU A 22 -11.79 -73.37 -14.02
CA GLU A 22 -13.24 -73.20 -13.87
C GLU A 22 -13.78 -72.04 -14.72
N THR A 23 -13.00 -70.98 -14.93
CA THR A 23 -13.39 -69.84 -15.78
C THR A 23 -13.33 -70.18 -17.28
N ILE A 24 -12.39 -71.02 -17.69
CA ILE A 24 -12.32 -71.56 -19.06
C ILE A 24 -13.49 -72.52 -19.28
N ASP A 25 -13.74 -73.44 -18.35
CA ASP A 25 -14.84 -74.41 -18.40
C ASP A 25 -16.19 -73.69 -18.53
N HIS A 26 -16.40 -72.60 -17.77
CA HIS A 26 -17.60 -71.76 -17.89
C HIS A 26 -17.76 -71.13 -19.28
N SER A 27 -16.67 -70.63 -19.86
CA SER A 27 -16.66 -70.00 -21.19
C SER A 27 -16.96 -71.02 -22.30
N LEU A 28 -16.69 -72.30 -22.05
CA LEU A 28 -17.00 -73.43 -22.93
C LEU A 28 -18.40 -74.01 -22.68
N GLY A 29 -19.21 -73.40 -21.80
CA GLY A 29 -20.57 -73.84 -21.49
C GLY A 29 -20.65 -75.03 -20.53
N ILE A 30 -19.54 -75.40 -19.89
CA ILE A 30 -19.50 -76.45 -18.87
C ILE A 30 -20.07 -75.87 -17.55
N PRO A 31 -20.98 -76.58 -16.87
CA PRO A 31 -21.58 -76.10 -15.63
C PRO A 31 -20.52 -75.83 -14.56
N LEU A 32 -20.51 -74.60 -14.03
CA LEU A 32 -19.63 -74.23 -12.92
C LEU A 32 -19.98 -75.02 -11.66
N SER A 33 -18.95 -75.33 -10.86
CA SER A 33 -19.16 -75.85 -9.52
C SER A 33 -19.88 -74.81 -8.66
N MET A 34 -20.74 -75.27 -7.74
CA MET A 34 -21.45 -74.37 -6.82
C MET A 34 -20.45 -73.56 -5.97
N ASP A 35 -19.32 -74.18 -5.60
CA ASP A 35 -18.23 -73.55 -4.85
C ASP A 35 -17.58 -72.38 -5.64
N ALA A 36 -17.35 -72.56 -6.95
CA ALA A 36 -16.83 -71.52 -7.83
C ALA A 36 -17.76 -70.30 -7.91
N LEU A 37 -19.06 -70.56 -8.08
CA LEU A 37 -20.08 -69.51 -8.13
C LEU A 37 -20.16 -68.74 -6.81
N GLN A 38 -20.09 -69.44 -5.68
CA GLN A 38 -20.16 -68.85 -4.35
C GLN A 38 -18.91 -67.99 -4.05
N LYS A 39 -17.71 -68.45 -4.45
CA LYS A 39 -16.47 -67.67 -4.36
C LYS A 39 -16.53 -66.40 -5.23
N LYS A 40 -17.02 -66.49 -6.47
CA LYS A 40 -17.19 -65.34 -7.37
C LYS A 40 -18.20 -64.33 -6.82
N LEU A 41 -19.33 -64.81 -6.27
CA LEU A 41 -20.32 -63.96 -5.62
C LEU A 41 -19.71 -63.21 -4.43
N TYR A 42 -19.02 -63.92 -3.54
CA TYR A 42 -18.37 -63.31 -2.39
C TYR A 42 -17.32 -62.26 -2.80
N ALA A 43 -16.46 -62.59 -3.79
CA ALA A 43 -15.47 -61.65 -4.31
C ALA A 43 -16.11 -60.40 -4.93
N ALA A 44 -17.21 -60.56 -5.67
CA ALA A 44 -17.96 -59.45 -6.24
C ALA A 44 -18.58 -58.56 -5.15
N GLU A 45 -19.24 -59.14 -4.16
CA GLU A 45 -19.83 -58.41 -3.02
C GLU A 45 -18.78 -57.65 -2.20
N GLU A 46 -17.63 -58.28 -1.92
CA GLU A 46 -16.54 -57.65 -1.20
C GLU A 46 -15.91 -56.51 -2.02
N SER A 47 -15.74 -56.69 -3.33
CA SER A 47 -15.26 -55.62 -4.22
C SER A 47 -16.24 -54.44 -4.27
N GLN A 48 -17.54 -54.71 -4.32
CA GLN A 48 -18.58 -53.69 -4.31
C GLN A 48 -18.61 -52.93 -2.97
N ARG A 49 -18.46 -53.64 -1.85
CA ARG A 49 -18.38 -53.05 -0.52
C ARG A 49 -17.20 -52.06 -0.43
N ARG A 50 -16.00 -52.50 -0.83
CA ARG A 50 -14.79 -51.66 -0.85
C ARG A 50 -14.95 -50.44 -1.75
N LEU A 51 -15.51 -50.61 -2.95
CA LEU A 51 -15.78 -49.51 -3.86
C LEU A 51 -16.73 -48.48 -3.23
N ARG A 52 -17.79 -48.96 -2.57
CA ARG A 52 -18.76 -48.09 -1.88
C ARG A 52 -18.11 -47.31 -0.74
N GLU A 53 -17.25 -47.93 0.04
CA GLU A 53 -16.50 -47.26 1.12
C GLU A 53 -15.57 -46.17 0.56
N GLN A 54 -14.83 -46.47 -0.51
CA GLN A 54 -13.97 -45.50 -1.19
C GLN A 54 -14.78 -44.33 -1.76
N TYR A 55 -15.92 -44.61 -2.39
CA TYR A 55 -16.82 -43.59 -2.91
C TYR A 55 -17.32 -42.66 -1.80
N LEU A 56 -17.78 -43.22 -0.67
CA LEU A 56 -18.26 -42.42 0.46
C LEU A 56 -17.14 -41.56 1.07
N SER A 57 -15.94 -42.11 1.22
CA SER A 57 -14.76 -41.36 1.66
C SER A 57 -14.45 -40.19 0.72
N LEU A 58 -14.48 -40.42 -0.58
CA LEU A 58 -14.21 -39.40 -1.57
C LEU A 58 -15.27 -38.29 -1.55
N VAL A 59 -16.56 -38.65 -1.43
CA VAL A 59 -17.66 -37.68 -1.31
C VAL A 59 -17.51 -36.82 -0.04
N SER A 60 -17.11 -37.40 1.10
CA SER A 60 -16.85 -36.62 2.31
C SER A 60 -15.73 -35.60 2.09
N ARG A 61 -14.61 -36.06 1.51
CA ARG A 61 -13.46 -35.19 1.22
C ARG A 61 -13.81 -34.08 0.23
N LEU A 62 -14.62 -34.37 -0.79
CA LEU A 62 -15.07 -33.36 -1.75
C LEU A 62 -15.86 -32.26 -1.04
N ARG A 63 -16.83 -32.65 -0.20
CA ARG A 63 -17.65 -31.70 0.57
C ARG A 63 -16.83 -30.85 1.53
N GLU A 64 -15.81 -31.43 2.17
CA GLU A 64 -14.88 -30.67 3.02
C GLU A 64 -14.10 -29.64 2.22
N LYS A 65 -13.63 -30.00 1.01
CA LYS A 65 -12.91 -29.10 0.13
C LYS A 65 -13.82 -27.99 -0.42
N ASP A 66 -15.06 -28.29 -0.77
CA ASP A 66 -16.03 -27.28 -1.22
C ASP A 66 -16.28 -26.24 -0.12
N LYS A 67 -16.50 -26.68 1.13
CA LYS A 67 -16.63 -25.77 2.28
C LYS A 67 -15.40 -24.87 2.46
N LEU A 68 -14.20 -25.44 2.33
CA LEU A 68 -12.96 -24.67 2.43
C LEU A 68 -12.85 -23.62 1.31
N ILE A 69 -13.24 -23.98 0.08
CA ILE A 69 -13.25 -23.07 -1.05
C ILE A 69 -14.20 -21.90 -0.78
N ASP A 70 -15.39 -22.15 -0.26
CA ASP A 70 -16.37 -21.10 0.05
C ASP A 70 -15.85 -20.17 1.16
N LEU A 71 -15.22 -20.72 2.20
CA LEU A 71 -14.57 -19.92 3.24
C LEU A 71 -13.47 -19.03 2.66
N VAL A 72 -12.54 -19.60 1.89
CA VAL A 72 -11.43 -18.84 1.28
C VAL A 72 -11.95 -17.77 0.32
N ARG A 73 -13.00 -18.05 -0.46
CA ARG A 73 -13.64 -17.05 -1.33
C ARG A 73 -14.26 -15.92 -0.53
N SER A 74 -14.96 -16.23 0.56
CA SER A 74 -15.55 -15.20 1.43
C SER A 74 -14.47 -14.32 2.07
N GLU A 75 -13.39 -14.92 2.55
CA GLU A 75 -12.23 -14.22 3.13
C GLU A 75 -11.54 -13.33 2.11
N ALA A 76 -11.25 -13.87 0.91
CA ALA A 76 -10.65 -13.10 -0.17
C ALA A 76 -11.52 -11.91 -0.60
N SER A 77 -12.85 -12.08 -0.64
CA SER A 77 -13.79 -11.00 -0.95
C SER A 77 -13.77 -9.90 0.11
N MET A 78 -13.80 -10.26 1.40
CA MET A 78 -13.69 -9.30 2.50
C MET A 78 -12.36 -8.55 2.47
N ASN A 79 -11.25 -9.28 2.26
CA ASN A 79 -9.92 -8.70 2.17
C ASN A 79 -9.78 -7.74 0.99
N ALA A 80 -10.34 -8.08 -0.17
CA ALA A 80 -10.36 -7.19 -1.33
C ALA A 80 -11.14 -5.89 -1.05
N GLN A 81 -12.26 -5.96 -0.35
CA GLN A 81 -13.03 -4.77 0.04
C GLN A 81 -12.26 -3.91 1.06
N ALA A 82 -11.60 -4.54 2.04
CA ALA A 82 -10.79 -3.85 3.03
C ALA A 82 -9.60 -3.12 2.36
N LEU A 83 -8.90 -3.80 1.45
CA LEU A 83 -7.80 -3.21 0.68
C LEU A 83 -8.28 -2.03 -0.17
N LYS A 84 -9.43 -2.16 -0.82
CA LYS A 84 -10.00 -1.06 -1.62
C LYS A 84 -10.25 0.18 -0.76
N LYS A 85 -10.91 0.03 0.39
CA LYS A 85 -11.15 1.15 1.33
C LYS A 85 -9.85 1.77 1.82
N PHE A 86 -8.87 0.93 2.16
CA PHE A 86 -7.57 1.42 2.61
C PHE A 86 -6.86 2.25 1.53
N VAL A 87 -6.90 1.82 0.27
CA VAL A 87 -6.33 2.59 -0.84
C VAL A 87 -7.06 3.92 -1.04
N GLU A 88 -8.39 3.94 -0.97
CA GLU A 88 -9.20 5.16 -1.08
C GLU A 88 -8.86 6.16 0.05
N GLU A 89 -8.75 5.70 1.29
CA GLU A 89 -8.37 6.54 2.43
C GLU A 89 -6.94 7.07 2.32
N ASN A 90 -6.00 6.23 1.88
CA ASN A 90 -4.60 6.63 1.69
C ASN A 90 -4.47 7.70 0.60
N GLN A 91 -5.20 7.54 -0.51
CA GLN A 91 -5.26 8.56 -1.57
C GLN A 91 -5.85 9.88 -1.06
N LYS A 92 -6.91 9.83 -0.25
CA LYS A 92 -7.50 11.03 0.36
C LYS A 92 -6.50 11.75 1.25
N LEU A 93 -5.78 11.01 2.10
CA LEU A 93 -4.74 11.56 2.98
C LEU A 93 -3.59 12.16 2.17
N ALA A 94 -3.17 11.52 1.07
CA ALA A 94 -2.14 12.05 0.19
C ALA A 94 -2.53 13.41 -0.41
N CYS A 95 -3.78 13.55 -0.88
CA CYS A 95 -4.30 14.83 -1.36
C CYS A 95 -4.33 15.89 -0.25
N GLU A 96 -4.79 15.54 0.95
CA GLU A 96 -4.81 16.46 2.09
C GLU A 96 -3.40 16.92 2.49
N CYS A 97 -2.40 16.02 2.44
CA CYS A 97 -1.00 16.37 2.64
C CYS A 97 -0.48 17.34 1.57
N GLU A 98 -0.81 17.12 0.30
CA GLU A 98 -0.44 18.02 -0.80
C GLU A 98 -1.05 19.42 -0.59
N ASP A 99 -2.34 19.48 -0.24
CA ASP A 99 -3.03 20.74 0.05
C ASP A 99 -2.40 21.49 1.22
N LEU A 100 -2.05 20.79 2.31
CA LEU A 100 -1.37 21.38 3.46
C LEU A 100 0.01 21.92 3.07
N VAL A 101 0.80 21.17 2.29
CA VAL A 101 2.10 21.62 1.80
C VAL A 101 1.96 22.88 0.95
N ASN A 102 0.97 22.91 0.06
CA ASN A 102 0.69 24.10 -0.76
C ASN A 102 0.32 25.31 0.09
N GLN A 103 -0.46 25.12 1.16
CA GLN A 103 -0.77 26.19 2.11
C GLN A 103 0.48 26.66 2.85
N CYS A 104 1.29 25.76 3.41
CA CYS A 104 2.55 26.10 4.08
C CYS A 104 3.44 26.95 3.17
N ASN A 105 3.65 26.53 1.92
CA ASN A 105 4.44 27.27 0.93
C ASN A 105 3.88 28.68 0.66
N LYS A 106 2.55 28.84 0.66
CA LYS A 106 1.92 30.15 0.49
C LYS A 106 2.19 31.05 1.70
N TRP A 107 2.00 30.53 2.91
CA TRP A 107 2.24 31.28 4.14
C TRP A 107 3.70 31.65 4.32
N GLU A 108 4.64 30.76 3.96
CA GLU A 108 6.07 31.05 3.99
C GLU A 108 6.44 32.24 3.08
N LYS A 109 5.88 32.30 1.87
CA LYS A 109 6.08 33.43 0.95
C LYS A 109 5.50 34.72 1.52
N GLU A 110 4.33 34.65 2.14
CA GLU A 110 3.69 35.82 2.75
C GLU A 110 4.49 36.33 3.96
N CYS A 111 4.97 35.44 4.83
CA CYS A 111 5.87 35.78 5.93
C CYS A 111 7.17 36.44 5.44
N LEU A 112 7.75 35.95 4.34
CA LEU A 112 8.94 36.53 3.74
C LEU A 112 8.66 37.96 3.25
N LEU A 113 7.52 38.18 2.60
CA LEU A 113 7.12 39.51 2.12
C LEU A 113 6.96 40.49 3.29
N TYR A 114 6.26 40.10 4.36
CA TYR A 114 6.12 40.96 5.54
C TYR A 114 7.45 41.25 6.23
N HIS A 115 8.39 40.30 6.20
CA HIS A 115 9.73 40.53 6.72
C HIS A 115 10.47 41.60 5.90
N GLN A 116 10.42 41.51 4.57
CA GLN A 116 11.02 42.48 3.66
C GLN A 116 10.38 43.87 3.80
N ASP A 117 9.05 43.94 3.85
CA ASP A 117 8.33 45.21 4.02
C ASP A 117 8.71 45.88 5.35
N ARG A 118 8.84 45.11 6.42
CA ARG A 118 9.27 45.61 7.73
C ARG A 118 10.69 46.16 7.70
N GLU A 119 11.61 45.47 7.03
CA GLU A 119 13.00 45.92 6.87
C GLU A 119 13.07 47.22 6.06
N ALA A 120 12.36 47.29 4.93
CA ALA A 120 12.30 48.48 4.10
C ALA A 120 11.71 49.71 4.85
N LEU A 121 10.67 49.50 5.67
CA LEU A 121 10.10 50.56 6.50
C LEU A 121 11.06 51.04 7.58
N MET A 122 11.87 50.14 8.16
CA MET A 122 12.89 50.48 9.14
C MET A 122 13.98 51.34 8.50
N ASP A 123 14.48 50.94 7.32
CA ASP A 123 15.49 51.69 6.58
C ASP A 123 14.97 53.08 6.18
N PHE A 124 13.74 53.16 5.68
CA PHE A 124 13.11 54.44 5.38
C PHE A 124 13.01 55.36 6.60
N GLY A 125 12.66 54.79 7.77
CA GLY A 125 12.65 55.54 9.03
C GLY A 125 14.02 56.11 9.39
N ASN A 126 15.06 55.27 9.30
CA ASN A 126 16.44 55.68 9.57
C ASN A 126 16.90 56.81 8.63
N GLU A 127 16.62 56.70 7.32
CA GLU A 127 16.96 57.72 6.32
C GLU A 127 16.21 59.03 6.57
N SER A 128 14.93 58.94 6.95
CA SER A 128 14.10 60.10 7.27
C SER A 128 14.63 60.83 8.51
N ASP A 129 14.98 60.09 9.57
CA ASP A 129 15.55 60.65 10.80
C ASP A 129 16.91 61.31 10.54
N GLU A 130 17.77 60.67 9.74
CA GLU A 130 19.07 61.25 9.35
C GLU A 130 18.88 62.57 8.57
N ARG A 131 17.91 62.61 7.64
CA ARG A 131 17.59 63.82 6.88
C ARG A 131 17.04 64.93 7.77
N ALA A 132 16.16 64.59 8.72
CA ALA A 132 15.62 65.54 9.68
C ALA A 132 16.75 66.14 10.54
N GLY A 133 17.64 65.29 11.09
CA GLY A 133 18.78 65.75 11.88
C GLY A 133 19.74 66.67 11.10
N LYS A 134 19.99 66.38 9.81
CA LYS A 134 20.77 67.27 8.92
C LYS A 134 20.08 68.62 8.71
N ALA A 135 18.76 68.61 8.49
CA ALA A 135 17.99 69.84 8.30
C ALA A 135 17.96 70.70 9.57
N GLU A 136 17.72 70.08 10.74
CA GLU A 136 17.75 70.77 12.04
C GLU A 136 19.11 71.39 12.34
N SER A 137 20.20 70.66 12.06
CA SER A 137 21.56 71.16 12.24
C SER A 137 21.81 72.40 11.37
N ARG A 138 21.40 72.34 10.09
CA ARG A 138 21.53 73.47 9.16
C ARG A 138 20.69 74.68 9.58
N VAL A 139 19.48 74.47 10.12
CA VAL A 139 18.65 75.55 10.65
C VAL A 139 19.36 76.22 11.83
N ARG A 140 19.89 75.44 12.78
CA ARG A 140 20.64 75.99 13.93
C ARG A 140 21.85 76.80 13.49
N GLU A 141 22.62 76.31 12.51
CA GLU A 141 23.76 77.05 11.95
C GLU A 141 23.34 78.39 11.34
N LEU A 142 22.25 78.40 10.56
CA LEU A 142 21.72 79.62 9.95
C LEU A 142 21.16 80.58 11.01
N GLU A 143 20.44 80.09 12.02
CA GLU A 143 19.95 80.89 13.14
C GLU A 143 21.10 81.56 13.91
N GLU A 144 22.22 80.87 14.10
CA GLU A 144 23.41 81.44 14.73
C GLU A 144 24.08 82.49 13.85
N GLN A 145 24.19 82.25 12.54
CA GLN A 145 24.73 83.24 11.60
C GLN A 145 23.86 84.49 11.53
N VAL A 146 22.53 84.34 11.46
CA VAL A 146 21.58 85.47 11.48
C VAL A 146 21.74 86.27 12.76
N ARG A 147 21.82 85.60 13.92
CA ARG A 147 22.04 86.27 15.21
C ARG A 147 23.32 87.10 15.20
N LYS A 148 24.44 86.53 14.75
CA LYS A 148 25.73 87.25 14.65
C LYS A 148 25.62 88.48 13.75
N MET A 149 25.04 88.34 12.55
CA MET A 149 24.84 89.47 11.64
C MET A 149 23.92 90.54 12.24
N SER A 150 22.86 90.15 12.97
CA SER A 150 22.00 91.10 13.67
C SER A 150 22.74 91.86 14.77
N ASP A 151 23.54 91.16 15.58
CA ASP A 151 24.37 91.78 16.63
C ASP A 151 25.40 92.76 16.03
N GLU A 152 26.05 92.39 14.92
CA GLU A 152 26.98 93.24 14.16
C GLU A 152 26.27 94.51 13.64
N MET A 153 25.12 94.36 12.97
CA MET A 153 24.33 95.50 12.46
C MET A 153 23.84 96.43 13.59
N GLU A 154 23.46 95.89 14.75
CA GLU A 154 23.13 96.70 15.93
C GLU A 154 24.35 97.47 16.46
N SER A 155 25.54 96.88 16.41
CA SER A 155 26.78 97.54 16.83
C SER A 155 27.20 98.66 15.86
N ASP A 156 27.07 98.44 14.54
CA ASP A 156 27.36 99.44 13.51
C ASP A 156 26.36 100.61 13.54
N ASN A 157 25.07 100.33 13.77
CA ASN A 157 24.06 101.36 13.99
C ASN A 157 24.33 102.21 15.25
N LYS A 158 24.88 101.61 16.31
CA LYS A 158 25.30 102.37 17.51
C LYS A 158 26.50 103.27 17.23
N PHE A 159 27.48 102.80 16.46
CA PHE A 159 28.65 103.61 16.08
C PHE A 159 28.27 104.79 15.17
N THR A 160 27.40 104.58 14.20
CA THR A 160 26.91 105.66 13.31
C THR A 160 26.05 106.70 14.04
N SER A 161 25.30 106.31 15.08
CA SER A 161 24.55 107.25 15.93
C SER A 161 25.40 108.06 16.93
N LEU A 162 26.72 107.80 17.00
CA LEU A 162 27.68 108.54 17.84
C LEU A 162 28.56 109.50 17.02
N GLU A 163 28.48 109.45 15.68
CA GLU A 163 29.21 110.34 14.75
C GLU A 163 28.36 111.50 14.20
N GLU A 164 27.07 111.59 14.56
CA GLU A 164 26.20 112.78 14.38
C GLU A 164 26.06 113.58 15.69
#